data_AF-A0A366I481-F1
#
_entry.id   AF-A0A366I481-F1
#
_cell.length_a   1.000
_cell.length_b   1.000
_cell.length_c   1.000
_cell.angle_alpha   90.00
_cell.angle_beta   90.00
_cell.angle_gamma   90.00
#
_symmetry.space_group_name_H-M   'P 1'
#
loop_
_entity.id
_entity.type
_entity.pdbx_description
1 polymer ?
#
loop_
_entity_poly.entity_id
_entity_poly.type
_entity_poly.pdbx_seq_one_letter_code
_entity_poly.pdbx_strand_id
1 'polypeptide(L)'
;MKKIVIFGAGQAGKMIGKLLHGSCELLAYADNNYKNIPTTLDTIPVISSNDIKSLKPDAVIISVLNKEAAENIFEQLVSEGIRETKILNINELRGLFDIRLSTLRLLAREINDKKVKGNVAELGVYKGYLAREMNTIFKERKMYLFDTFEGFDWRDLECENQYDKSRSKRGDFSDTSMEDVKSVLPYPHMAVFCKGYFPETALGVEDTFAFVSIDTDLYLPTYNGLIYFYPRLSKGGYILVHDYNSTQFPNVKKAVEDFSKKEDIRIIPLCDLHGSALII
;
A
#
# COMPACT_ATOMS: atom_id res chain seq x y z
N MET A 1 2.45 21.91 -22.33
CA MET A 1 2.20 20.81 -21.38
C MET A 1 0.75 20.91 -20.91
N LYS A 2 0.10 19.77 -20.64
CA LYS A 2 -1.28 19.74 -20.13
C LYS A 2 -1.25 20.21 -18.68
N LYS A 3 -1.98 21.28 -18.36
CA LYS A 3 -2.01 21.90 -17.03
C LYS A 3 -2.92 21.12 -16.08
N ILE A 4 -2.38 20.62 -14.99
CA ILE A 4 -3.09 19.79 -14.02
C ILE A 4 -3.13 20.49 -12.66
N VAL A 5 -4.26 20.38 -11.98
CA VAL A 5 -4.38 20.63 -10.53
C VAL A 5 -4.83 19.33 -9.88
N ILE A 6 -4.27 19.00 -8.73
CA ILE A 6 -4.68 17.84 -7.92
C ILE A 6 -5.43 18.34 -6.70
N PHE A 7 -6.69 17.93 -6.52
CA PHE A 7 -7.49 18.24 -5.35
C PHE A 7 -7.33 17.15 -4.28
N GLY A 8 -6.74 17.53 -3.16
CA GLY A 8 -6.34 16.67 -2.05
C GLY A 8 -4.82 16.73 -1.88
N ALA A 9 -4.35 17.48 -0.89
CA ALA A 9 -2.92 17.67 -0.60
C ALA A 9 -2.36 16.61 0.38
N GLY A 10 -3.05 15.47 0.49
CA GLY A 10 -2.64 14.31 1.26
C GLY A 10 -1.69 13.37 0.51
N GLN A 11 -1.47 12.18 1.09
CA GLN A 11 -0.62 11.14 0.51
C GLN A 11 -0.99 10.74 -0.91
N ALA A 12 -2.27 10.46 -1.17
CA ALA A 12 -2.75 10.08 -2.49
C ALA A 12 -2.44 11.17 -3.52
N GLY A 13 -2.68 12.45 -3.17
CA GLY A 13 -2.34 13.57 -4.04
C GLY A 13 -0.85 13.61 -4.40
N LYS A 14 0.02 13.51 -3.39
CA LYS A 14 1.48 13.45 -3.59
C LYS A 14 1.89 12.32 -4.53
N MET A 15 1.30 11.13 -4.35
CA MET A 15 1.61 9.99 -5.21
C MET A 15 1.11 10.19 -6.65
N ILE A 16 -0.09 10.73 -6.83
CA ILE A 16 -0.60 11.09 -8.16
C ILE A 16 0.31 12.10 -8.84
N GLY A 17 0.84 13.07 -8.10
CA GLY A 17 1.85 14.01 -8.63
C GLY A 17 3.06 13.29 -9.24
N LYS A 18 3.54 12.21 -8.62
CA LYS A 18 4.65 11.38 -9.12
C LYS A 18 4.27 10.50 -10.32
N LEU A 19 2.99 10.17 -10.47
CA LEU A 19 2.47 9.36 -11.58
C LEU A 19 2.11 10.17 -12.83
N LEU A 20 2.12 11.49 -12.75
CA LEU A 20 1.81 12.34 -13.91
C LEU A 20 2.80 12.08 -15.04
N HIS A 21 2.25 11.88 -16.25
CA HIS A 21 3.05 11.75 -17.47
C HIS A 21 3.88 13.02 -17.70
N GLY A 22 5.08 12.90 -18.28
CA GLY A 22 5.99 14.04 -18.51
C GLY A 22 5.46 15.14 -19.44
N SER A 23 4.33 14.92 -20.11
CA SER A 23 3.63 15.95 -20.88
C SER A 23 2.67 16.81 -20.03
N CYS A 24 2.50 16.49 -18.76
CA CYS A 24 1.66 17.20 -17.80
C CYS A 24 2.52 18.15 -16.94
N GLU A 25 1.94 19.30 -16.60
CA GLU A 25 2.52 20.27 -15.69
C GLU A 25 1.58 20.37 -14.48
N LEU A 26 2.07 19.99 -13.29
CA LEU A 26 1.32 20.13 -12.05
C LEU A 26 1.45 21.57 -11.55
N LEU A 27 0.36 22.33 -11.64
CA LEU A 27 0.34 23.74 -11.25
C LEU A 27 0.23 23.94 -9.74
N ALA A 28 -0.63 23.15 -9.09
CA ALA A 28 -0.92 23.26 -7.67
C ALA A 28 -1.58 21.98 -7.14
N TYR A 29 -1.46 21.80 -5.83
CA TYR A 29 -2.40 21.00 -5.04
C TYR A 29 -3.47 21.93 -4.48
N ALA A 30 -4.74 21.53 -4.54
CA ALA A 30 -5.83 22.24 -3.89
C ALA A 30 -6.36 21.44 -2.70
N ASP A 31 -6.74 22.11 -1.61
CA ASP A 31 -7.33 21.44 -0.46
C ASP A 31 -8.26 22.39 0.30
N ASN A 32 -9.38 21.89 0.81
CA ASN A 32 -10.28 22.71 1.65
C ASN A 32 -9.63 23.07 2.99
N ASN A 33 -8.65 22.28 3.43
CA ASN A 33 -7.89 22.50 4.64
C ASN A 33 -6.54 23.20 4.39
N TYR A 34 -6.35 23.87 3.24
CA TYR A 34 -5.06 24.46 2.81
C TYR A 34 -4.36 25.33 3.85
N LYS A 35 -5.11 25.97 4.77
CA LYS A 35 -4.54 26.81 5.84
C LYS A 35 -3.87 26.03 6.96
N ASN A 36 -4.21 24.76 7.14
CA ASN A 36 -3.73 23.90 8.22
C ASN A 36 -2.74 22.84 7.73
N ILE A 37 -2.27 22.97 6.49
CA ILE A 37 -1.29 22.08 5.87
C ILE A 37 -0.15 22.93 5.28
N PRO A 38 1.00 22.32 4.91
CA PRO A 38 2.11 23.07 4.34
C PRO A 38 1.70 23.87 3.10
N THR A 39 2.22 25.08 2.94
CA THR A 39 1.94 25.96 1.80
C THR A 39 2.49 25.45 0.48
N THR A 40 3.41 24.46 0.53
CA THR A 40 3.94 23.76 -0.63
C THR A 40 4.12 22.26 -0.33
N LEU A 41 4.01 21.43 -1.36
CA LEU A 41 4.37 20.01 -1.34
C LEU A 41 5.38 19.75 -2.46
N ASP A 42 6.57 19.29 -2.13
CA ASP A 42 7.66 19.04 -3.10
C ASP A 42 7.86 20.23 -4.05
N THR A 43 7.85 21.46 -3.51
CA THR A 43 7.94 22.76 -4.21
C THR A 43 6.68 23.23 -4.95
N ILE A 44 5.66 22.39 -5.11
CA ILE A 44 4.39 22.75 -5.76
C ILE A 44 3.48 23.47 -4.76
N PRO A 45 2.84 24.59 -5.12
CA PRO A 45 1.98 25.34 -4.20
C PRO A 45 0.73 24.57 -3.78
N VAL A 46 0.30 24.80 -2.54
CA VAL A 46 -0.99 24.35 -2.00
C VAL A 46 -1.93 25.56 -1.93
N ILE A 47 -3.11 25.44 -2.54
CA ILE A 47 -4.06 26.55 -2.74
C ILE A 47 -5.47 26.21 -2.24
N SER A 48 -6.31 27.24 -2.15
CA SER A 48 -7.75 27.06 -1.94
C SER A 48 -8.43 26.52 -3.21
N SER A 49 -9.55 25.82 -3.06
CA SER A 49 -10.41 25.42 -4.18
C SER A 49 -10.80 26.59 -5.09
N ASN A 50 -11.19 27.72 -4.48
CA ASN A 50 -11.56 28.96 -5.16
C ASN A 50 -10.51 29.49 -6.14
N ASP A 51 -9.22 29.20 -5.91
CA ASP A 51 -8.13 29.70 -6.73
C ASP A 51 -7.90 28.84 -7.99
N ILE A 52 -8.43 27.60 -8.03
CA ILE A 52 -8.22 26.65 -9.13
C ILE A 52 -8.63 27.24 -10.48
N LYS A 53 -9.76 27.94 -10.53
CA LYS A 53 -10.30 28.51 -11.77
C LYS A 53 -9.36 29.54 -12.39
N SER A 54 -8.66 30.31 -11.55
CA SER A 54 -7.72 31.35 -12.00
C SER A 54 -6.51 30.75 -12.74
N LEU A 55 -6.11 29.53 -12.38
CA LEU A 55 -5.01 28.79 -12.99
C LEU A 55 -5.34 28.23 -14.38
N LYS A 56 -6.63 28.22 -14.76
CA LYS A 56 -7.14 27.69 -16.04
C LYS A 56 -6.60 26.28 -16.35
N PRO A 57 -6.77 25.30 -15.45
CA PRO A 57 -6.25 23.96 -15.69
C PRO A 57 -6.96 23.26 -16.85
N ASP A 58 -6.25 22.36 -17.51
CA ASP A 58 -6.79 21.45 -18.51
C ASP A 58 -7.56 20.30 -17.87
N ALA A 59 -7.15 19.86 -16.67
CA ALA A 59 -7.87 18.91 -15.84
C ALA A 59 -7.63 19.14 -14.34
N VAL A 60 -8.61 18.76 -13.52
CA VAL A 60 -8.52 18.71 -12.05
C VAL A 60 -8.69 17.25 -11.62
N ILE A 61 -7.74 16.70 -10.87
CA ILE A 61 -7.79 15.31 -10.39
C ILE A 61 -8.17 15.33 -8.91
N ILE A 62 -9.34 14.78 -8.56
CA ILE A 62 -9.73 14.53 -7.18
C ILE A 62 -8.98 13.30 -6.69
N SER A 63 -8.05 13.49 -5.75
CA SER A 63 -7.23 12.42 -5.17
C SER A 63 -7.74 11.93 -3.80
N VAL A 64 -8.92 12.37 -3.35
CA VAL A 64 -9.51 11.95 -2.08
C VAL A 64 -10.13 10.55 -2.22
N LEU A 65 -9.70 9.62 -1.35
CA LEU A 65 -10.08 8.20 -1.46
C LEU A 65 -11.43 7.87 -0.80
N ASN A 66 -11.90 8.70 0.13
CA ASN A 66 -13.26 8.56 0.67
C ASN A 66 -14.27 8.99 -0.42
N LYS A 67 -15.16 8.07 -0.81
CA LYS A 67 -16.06 8.26 -1.97
C LYS A 67 -17.03 9.42 -1.77
N GLU A 68 -17.67 9.50 -0.60
CA GLU A 68 -18.59 10.58 -0.25
C GLU A 68 -17.89 11.94 -0.25
N ALA A 69 -16.70 12.02 0.35
CA ALA A 69 -15.90 13.25 0.32
C ALA A 69 -15.47 13.63 -1.10
N ALA A 70 -15.12 12.65 -1.94
CA ALA A 70 -14.76 12.90 -3.33
C ALA A 70 -15.96 13.39 -4.17
N GLU A 71 -17.17 12.87 -3.91
CA GLU A 71 -18.42 13.33 -4.53
C GLU A 71 -18.74 14.78 -4.10
N ASN A 72 -18.64 15.09 -2.82
CA ASN A 72 -18.81 16.47 -2.32
C ASN A 72 -17.81 17.45 -2.96
N ILE A 73 -16.55 17.03 -3.14
CA ILE A 73 -15.52 17.83 -3.83
C ILE A 73 -15.87 18.00 -5.31
N PHE A 74 -16.39 16.97 -5.97
CA PHE A 74 -16.83 17.06 -7.35
C PHE A 74 -17.93 18.12 -7.51
N GLU A 75 -18.98 18.06 -6.69
CA GLU A 75 -20.07 19.03 -6.70
C GLU A 75 -19.57 20.46 -6.41
N GLN A 76 -18.66 20.59 -5.44
CA GLN A 76 -18.01 21.86 -5.12
C GLN A 76 -17.29 22.44 -6.35
N LEU A 77 -16.44 21.66 -7.02
CA LEU A 77 -15.69 22.11 -8.19
C LEU A 77 -16.61 22.54 -9.36
N VAL A 78 -17.72 21.83 -9.56
CA VAL A 78 -18.74 22.20 -10.55
C VAL A 78 -19.38 23.53 -10.18
N SER A 79 -19.76 23.73 -8.91
CA SER A 79 -20.36 24.98 -8.42
C SER A 79 -19.40 26.19 -8.52
N GLU A 80 -18.10 25.96 -8.34
CA GLU A 80 -17.03 26.95 -8.52
C GLU A 80 -16.75 27.24 -10.02
N GLY A 81 -17.37 26.48 -10.93
CA GLY A 81 -17.37 26.70 -12.37
C GLY A 81 -16.27 25.94 -13.13
N ILE A 82 -15.75 24.85 -12.57
CA ILE A 82 -14.95 23.87 -13.31
C ILE A 82 -15.91 22.98 -14.10
N ARG A 83 -15.64 22.78 -15.39
CA ARG A 83 -16.45 21.90 -16.24
C ARG A 83 -16.29 20.45 -15.80
N GLU A 84 -17.39 19.72 -15.65
CA GLU A 84 -17.41 18.29 -15.29
C GLU A 84 -16.45 17.44 -16.14
N THR A 85 -16.40 17.69 -17.45
CA THR A 85 -15.52 16.98 -18.40
C THR A 85 -14.02 17.17 -18.16
N LYS A 86 -13.64 18.09 -17.27
CA LYS A 86 -12.25 18.32 -16.85
C LYS A 86 -11.93 17.71 -15.48
N ILE A 87 -12.92 17.19 -14.77
CA ILE A 87 -12.74 16.63 -13.43
C ILE A 87 -12.53 15.13 -13.56
N LEU A 88 -11.45 14.62 -12.97
CA LEU A 88 -11.12 13.20 -12.93
C LEU A 88 -11.15 12.74 -11.47
N ASN A 89 -11.69 11.56 -11.20
CA ASN A 89 -11.73 11.00 -9.85
C ASN A 89 -10.82 9.78 -9.74
N ILE A 90 -9.89 9.80 -8.78
CA ILE A 90 -8.94 8.68 -8.61
C ILE A 90 -9.64 7.37 -8.24
N ASN A 91 -10.82 7.42 -7.62
CA ASN A 91 -11.55 6.21 -7.22
C ASN A 91 -12.01 5.39 -8.43
N GLU A 92 -12.32 6.04 -9.56
CA GLU A 92 -12.65 5.35 -10.81
C GLU A 92 -11.43 4.60 -11.36
N LEU A 93 -10.27 5.27 -11.37
CA LEU A 93 -9.02 4.67 -11.81
C LEU A 93 -8.61 3.49 -10.91
N ARG A 94 -8.74 3.62 -9.58
CA ARG A 94 -8.45 2.53 -8.64
C ARG A 94 -9.40 1.35 -8.78
N GLY A 95 -10.64 1.59 -9.21
CA GLY A 95 -11.59 0.52 -9.51
C GLY A 95 -11.18 -0.32 -10.73
N LEU A 96 -10.32 0.22 -11.60
CA LEU A 96 -9.88 -0.41 -12.84
C LEU A 96 -8.42 -0.89 -12.81
N PHE A 97 -7.56 -0.16 -12.10
CA PHE A 97 -6.12 -0.37 -12.08
C PHE A 97 -5.60 -0.53 -10.64
N ASP A 98 -4.93 -1.64 -10.40
CA ASP A 98 -4.23 -1.93 -9.15
C ASP A 98 -2.74 -2.15 -9.45
N ILE A 99 -1.91 -1.19 -9.08
CA ILE A 99 -0.46 -1.20 -9.32
C ILE A 99 0.23 -2.29 -8.49
N ARG A 100 -0.22 -2.52 -7.25
CA ARG A 100 0.35 -3.52 -6.34
C ARG A 100 0.08 -4.93 -6.86
N LEU A 101 -1.16 -5.21 -7.25
CA LEU A 101 -1.55 -6.47 -7.88
C LEU A 101 -0.88 -6.67 -9.23
N SER A 102 -0.76 -5.61 -10.04
CA SER A 102 -0.03 -5.68 -11.32
C SER A 102 1.44 -6.04 -11.11
N THR A 103 2.08 -5.45 -10.10
CA THR A 103 3.44 -5.78 -9.70
C THR A 103 3.55 -7.25 -9.29
N LEU A 104 2.68 -7.73 -8.40
CA LEU A 104 2.62 -9.14 -8.00
C LEU A 104 2.55 -10.07 -9.22
N ARG A 105 1.68 -9.79 -10.19
CA ARG A 105 1.54 -10.60 -11.41
C ARG A 105 2.82 -10.64 -12.25
N LEU A 106 3.53 -9.52 -12.36
CA LEU A 106 4.81 -9.45 -13.07
C LEU A 106 5.92 -10.22 -12.32
N LEU A 107 6.02 -10.07 -11.00
CA LEU A 107 6.98 -10.80 -10.17
C LEU A 107 6.73 -12.31 -10.24
N ALA A 108 5.46 -12.73 -10.21
CA ALA A 108 5.09 -14.13 -10.33
C ALA A 108 5.49 -14.73 -11.69
N ARG A 109 5.36 -13.96 -12.77
CA ARG A 109 5.86 -14.35 -14.09
C ARG A 109 7.37 -14.59 -14.05
N GLU A 110 8.13 -13.65 -13.50
CA GLU A 110 9.59 -13.80 -13.35
C GLU A 110 9.97 -15.03 -12.53
N ILE A 111 9.29 -15.27 -11.41
CA ILE A 111 9.48 -16.45 -10.54
C ILE A 111 9.24 -17.75 -11.31
N ASN A 112 8.17 -17.81 -12.09
CA ASN A 112 7.77 -19.01 -12.82
C ASN A 112 8.69 -19.26 -14.03
N ASP A 113 8.99 -18.23 -14.82
CA ASP A 113 9.86 -18.31 -16.00
C ASP A 113 11.28 -18.75 -15.60
N LYS A 114 11.79 -18.24 -14.47
CA LYS A 114 13.11 -18.61 -13.92
C LYS A 114 13.08 -19.86 -13.04
N LYS A 115 11.91 -20.48 -12.85
CA LYS A 115 11.71 -21.67 -12.01
C LYS A 115 12.27 -21.52 -10.59
N VAL A 116 12.13 -20.34 -10.01
CA VAL A 116 12.58 -20.02 -8.64
C VAL A 116 11.89 -20.98 -7.67
N LYS A 117 12.66 -21.64 -6.80
CA LYS A 117 12.17 -22.60 -5.82
C LYS A 117 11.56 -21.88 -4.60
N GLY A 118 10.79 -22.62 -3.81
CA GLY A 118 10.17 -22.11 -2.59
C GLY A 118 8.66 -21.89 -2.69
N ASN A 119 8.05 -21.72 -1.53
CA ASN A 119 6.63 -21.46 -1.35
C ASN A 119 6.32 -19.96 -1.41
N VAL A 120 5.08 -19.59 -1.15
CA VAL A 120 4.69 -18.18 -1.05
C VAL A 120 4.10 -17.88 0.31
N ALA A 121 4.24 -16.64 0.78
CA ALA A 121 3.70 -16.23 2.07
C ALA A 121 3.10 -14.83 2.01
N GLU A 122 2.08 -14.60 2.82
CA GLU A 122 1.56 -13.28 3.15
C GLU A 122 1.55 -13.12 4.67
N LEU A 123 2.13 -12.02 5.14
CA LEU A 123 2.14 -11.61 6.54
C LEU A 123 1.31 -10.33 6.65
N GLY A 124 0.18 -10.41 7.36
CA GLY A 124 -0.90 -9.42 7.30
C GLY A 124 -1.80 -9.70 6.10
N VAL A 125 -2.91 -10.40 6.35
CA VAL A 125 -3.82 -11.00 5.36
C VAL A 125 -5.15 -10.25 5.32
N TYR A 126 -5.63 -9.80 6.49
CA TYR A 126 -6.93 -9.16 6.66
C TYR A 126 -8.06 -9.94 5.96
N LYS A 127 -8.79 -9.31 5.03
CA LYS A 127 -9.90 -9.91 4.27
C LYS A 127 -9.46 -10.82 3.11
N GLY A 128 -8.16 -11.06 2.94
CA GLY A 128 -7.63 -12.01 1.97
C GLY A 128 -7.70 -11.56 0.51
N TYR A 129 -7.80 -10.25 0.24
CA TYR A 129 -7.87 -9.75 -1.13
C TYR A 129 -6.62 -10.11 -1.95
N LEU A 130 -5.43 -9.84 -1.41
CA LEU A 130 -4.18 -10.19 -2.07
C LEU A 130 -3.89 -11.69 -1.94
N ALA A 131 -4.19 -12.31 -0.79
CA ALA A 131 -4.17 -13.76 -0.59
C ALA A 131 -4.88 -14.54 -1.70
N ARG A 132 -6.09 -14.11 -2.09
CA ARG A 132 -6.87 -14.72 -3.18
C ARG A 132 -6.13 -14.67 -4.51
N GLU A 133 -5.57 -13.52 -4.85
CA GLU A 133 -4.83 -13.34 -6.09
C GLU A 133 -3.54 -14.16 -6.07
N MET A 134 -2.79 -14.16 -4.97
CA MET A 134 -1.60 -14.99 -4.78
C MET A 134 -1.91 -16.48 -4.90
N ASN A 135 -2.99 -16.94 -4.28
CA ASN A 135 -3.44 -18.33 -4.35
C ASN A 135 -3.83 -18.76 -5.77
N THR A 136 -4.35 -17.83 -6.58
CA THR A 136 -4.63 -18.05 -7.99
C THR A 136 -3.35 -18.14 -8.82
N ILE A 137 -2.45 -17.17 -8.63
CA ILE A 137 -1.23 -16.99 -9.41
C ILE A 137 -0.22 -18.11 -9.11
N PHE A 138 -0.11 -18.52 -7.86
CA PHE A 138 0.83 -19.54 -7.36
C PHE A 138 0.11 -20.83 -6.95
N LYS A 139 -0.93 -21.24 -7.69
CA LYS A 139 -1.80 -22.39 -7.36
C LYS A 139 -1.10 -23.73 -7.11
N GLU A 140 0.15 -23.90 -7.56
CA GLU A 140 0.95 -25.12 -7.40
C GLU A 140 1.95 -25.04 -6.23
N ARG A 141 2.00 -23.90 -5.52
CA ARG A 141 2.88 -23.68 -4.37
C ARG A 141 2.06 -23.65 -3.10
N LYS A 142 2.62 -24.17 -2.02
CA LYS A 142 2.02 -23.99 -0.69
C LYS A 142 2.04 -22.49 -0.37
N MET A 143 0.95 -21.99 0.19
CA MET A 143 0.81 -20.58 0.57
C MET A 143 0.64 -20.47 2.08
N TYR A 144 1.54 -19.77 2.75
CA TYR A 144 1.44 -19.49 4.18
C TYR A 144 0.75 -18.15 4.41
N LEU A 145 -0.26 -18.12 5.28
CA LEU A 145 -1.04 -16.94 5.61
C LEU A 145 -0.89 -16.65 7.10
N PHE A 146 -0.06 -15.65 7.45
CA PHE A 146 0.21 -15.24 8.82
C PHE A 146 -0.63 -14.02 9.16
N ASP A 147 -1.54 -14.17 10.12
CA ASP A 147 -2.39 -13.09 10.61
C ASP A 147 -2.89 -13.42 12.01
N THR A 148 -3.18 -12.39 12.80
CA THR A 148 -3.83 -12.58 14.10
C THR A 148 -5.29 -13.01 13.92
N PHE A 149 -5.94 -12.54 12.85
CA PHE A 149 -7.40 -12.53 12.64
C PHE A 149 -8.15 -11.87 13.81
N GLU A 150 -7.45 -10.98 14.53
CA GLU A 150 -7.94 -10.25 15.70
C GLU A 150 -7.55 -8.76 15.62
N GLY A 151 -7.02 -8.32 14.47
CA GLY A 151 -6.49 -6.97 14.26
C GLY A 151 -5.10 -6.77 14.87
N PHE A 152 -4.72 -5.51 15.08
CA PHE A 152 -3.41 -5.19 15.67
C PHE A 152 -3.24 -5.76 17.08
N ASP A 153 -2.10 -6.41 17.31
CA ASP A 153 -1.70 -6.91 18.63
C ASP A 153 -1.22 -5.74 19.51
N TRP A 154 -1.50 -5.82 20.82
CA TRP A 154 -1.16 -4.77 21.76
C TRP A 154 0.37 -4.57 21.88
N ARG A 155 1.17 -5.61 21.65
CA ARG A 155 2.64 -5.55 21.67
C ARG A 155 3.18 -4.68 20.56
N ASP A 156 2.61 -4.80 19.37
CA ASP A 156 2.98 -3.97 18.23
C ASP A 156 2.60 -2.50 18.49
N LEU A 157 1.40 -2.26 19.02
CA LEU A 157 0.94 -0.92 19.37
C LEU A 157 1.76 -0.26 20.48
N GLU A 158 2.25 -1.03 21.45
CA GLU A 158 3.17 -0.52 22.47
C GLU A 158 4.49 -0.03 21.84
N CYS A 159 5.00 -0.76 20.85
CA CYS A 159 6.17 -0.35 20.08
C CYS A 159 5.90 0.90 19.24
N GLU A 160 4.75 0.97 18.57
CA GLU A 160 4.34 2.13 17.77
C GLU A 160 4.29 3.42 18.60
N ASN A 161 3.72 3.33 19.80
CA ASN A 161 3.60 4.47 20.72
C ASN A 161 4.94 5.04 21.20
N GLN A 162 6.04 4.29 21.06
CA GLN A 162 7.39 4.77 21.34
C GLN A 162 7.95 5.65 20.21
N TYR A 163 7.47 5.47 18.98
CA TYR A 163 7.93 6.22 17.80
C TYR A 163 7.09 7.46 17.52
N ASP A 164 5.77 7.36 17.63
CA ASP A 164 4.84 8.47 17.49
C ASP A 164 3.57 8.15 18.30
N LYS A 165 2.74 9.16 18.62
CA LYS A 165 1.36 8.91 19.08
C LYS A 165 0.55 8.37 17.91
N SER A 166 0.75 7.09 17.64
CA SER A 166 0.09 6.35 16.58
C SER A 166 -1.42 6.54 16.68
N ARG A 167 -2.07 6.74 15.54
CA ARG A 167 -3.53 6.77 15.44
C ARG A 167 -4.15 5.37 15.45
N SER A 168 -3.32 4.34 15.27
CA SER A 168 -3.72 2.93 15.26
C SER A 168 -4.20 2.50 16.63
N LYS A 169 -5.29 1.74 16.66
CA LYS A 169 -5.91 1.25 17.88
C LYS A 169 -5.99 -0.27 17.87
N ARG A 170 -6.08 -0.83 19.09
CA ARG A 170 -6.32 -2.26 19.26
C ARG A 170 -7.67 -2.62 18.61
N GLY A 171 -7.66 -3.67 17.80
CA GLY A 171 -8.83 -4.14 17.06
C GLY A 171 -9.08 -3.42 15.74
N ASP A 172 -8.26 -2.43 15.34
CA ASP A 172 -8.26 -2.00 13.94
C ASP A 172 -7.94 -3.24 13.07
N PHE A 173 -8.70 -3.39 11.98
CA PHE A 173 -8.66 -4.55 11.07
C PHE A 173 -9.11 -5.90 11.69
N SER A 174 -9.80 -5.89 12.83
CA SER A 174 -10.36 -7.13 13.42
C SER A 174 -11.65 -7.61 12.75
N ASP A 175 -12.17 -6.90 11.74
CA ASP A 175 -13.41 -7.26 11.03
C ASP A 175 -13.18 -8.32 9.94
N THR A 176 -12.57 -9.44 10.33
CA THR A 176 -12.30 -10.61 9.49
C THR A 176 -12.13 -11.89 10.32
N SER A 177 -12.12 -13.04 9.66
CA SER A 177 -11.85 -14.35 10.26
C SER A 177 -11.09 -15.26 9.30
N MET A 178 -10.48 -16.32 9.83
CA MET A 178 -9.82 -17.34 9.02
C MET A 178 -10.81 -17.99 8.05
N GLU A 179 -12.04 -18.24 8.50
CA GLU A 179 -13.13 -18.81 7.71
C GLU A 179 -13.53 -17.90 6.54
N ASP A 180 -13.65 -16.59 6.79
CA ASP A 180 -13.96 -15.60 5.75
C ASP A 180 -12.87 -15.59 4.67
N VAL A 181 -11.60 -15.52 5.08
CA VAL A 181 -10.48 -15.58 4.14
C VAL A 181 -10.46 -16.88 3.37
N LYS A 182 -10.62 -18.02 4.06
CA LYS A 182 -10.64 -19.34 3.42
C LYS A 182 -11.76 -19.45 2.39
N SER A 183 -12.91 -18.81 2.62
CA SER A 183 -14.07 -18.84 1.71
C SER A 183 -13.81 -18.16 0.37
N VAL A 184 -12.87 -17.20 0.31
CA VAL A 184 -12.56 -16.46 -0.92
C VAL A 184 -11.38 -17.05 -1.70
N LEU A 185 -10.60 -17.97 -1.11
CA LEU A 185 -9.45 -18.60 -1.77
C LEU A 185 -9.91 -19.60 -2.85
N PRO A 186 -9.36 -19.55 -4.09
CA PRO A 186 -9.74 -20.52 -5.13
C PRO A 186 -9.16 -21.93 -4.93
N TYR A 187 -8.02 -22.03 -4.25
CA TYR A 187 -7.29 -23.25 -3.89
C TYR A 187 -6.99 -23.27 -2.39
N PRO A 188 -8.03 -23.34 -1.52
CA PRO A 188 -7.85 -23.23 -0.07
C PRO A 188 -7.07 -24.40 0.53
N HIS A 189 -7.00 -25.54 -0.15
CA HIS A 189 -6.21 -26.70 0.27
C HIS A 189 -4.70 -26.50 0.14
N MET A 190 -4.27 -25.50 -0.65
CA MET A 190 -2.86 -25.09 -0.75
C MET A 190 -2.47 -24.07 0.32
N ALA A 191 -3.44 -23.53 1.06
CA ALA A 191 -3.20 -22.51 2.08
C ALA A 191 -2.97 -23.15 3.46
N VAL A 192 -1.94 -22.68 4.14
CA VAL A 192 -1.64 -22.98 5.54
C VAL A 192 -1.86 -21.71 6.34
N PHE A 193 -2.88 -21.73 7.19
CA PHE A 193 -3.21 -20.60 8.05
C PHE A 193 -2.39 -20.67 9.34
N CYS A 194 -1.60 -19.63 9.57
CA CYS A 194 -0.75 -19.45 10.72
C CYS A 194 -1.38 -18.38 11.62
N LYS A 195 -2.51 -18.74 12.26
CA LYS A 195 -3.30 -17.83 13.10
C LYS A 195 -2.59 -17.52 14.42
N GLY A 196 -2.43 -16.23 14.71
CA GLY A 196 -1.86 -15.73 15.96
C GLY A 196 -0.80 -14.66 15.72
N TYR A 197 -0.07 -14.34 16.77
CA TYR A 197 0.94 -13.28 16.72
C TYR A 197 2.21 -13.72 15.98
N PHE A 198 2.68 -12.88 15.06
CA PHE A 198 3.96 -13.06 14.40
C PHE A 198 5.07 -12.40 15.24
N PRO A 199 6.23 -13.06 15.48
CA PRO A 199 6.79 -14.22 14.78
C PRO A 199 6.48 -15.59 15.39
N GLU A 200 5.70 -15.67 16.47
CA GLU A 200 5.44 -16.94 17.17
C GLU A 200 4.78 -17.99 16.25
N THR A 201 3.90 -17.54 15.37
CA THR A 201 3.23 -18.40 14.37
C THR A 201 4.15 -18.94 13.27
N ALA A 202 5.37 -18.42 13.16
CA ALA A 202 6.38 -18.90 12.21
C ALA A 202 7.30 -19.98 12.80
N LEU A 203 7.18 -20.28 14.10
CA LEU A 203 7.96 -21.34 14.74
C LEU A 203 7.65 -22.70 14.09
N GLY A 204 8.70 -23.41 13.68
CA GLY A 204 8.59 -24.72 13.01
C GLY A 204 8.29 -24.66 11.52
N VAL A 205 8.14 -23.47 10.93
CA VAL A 205 8.10 -23.30 9.47
C VAL A 205 9.53 -23.17 8.95
N GLU A 206 10.02 -24.24 8.32
CA GLU A 206 11.39 -24.34 7.79
C GLU A 206 11.46 -24.23 6.25
N ASP A 207 10.31 -23.96 5.60
CA ASP A 207 10.25 -23.79 4.15
C ASP A 207 11.02 -22.54 3.67
N THR A 208 11.47 -22.58 2.43
CA THR A 208 12.00 -21.40 1.71
C THR A 208 10.92 -20.76 0.86
N PHE A 209 11.10 -19.49 0.51
CA PHE A 209 10.08 -18.70 -0.17
C PHE A 209 10.56 -18.16 -1.52
N ALA A 210 9.71 -18.26 -2.55
CA ALA A 210 9.90 -17.60 -3.84
C ALA A 210 9.30 -16.19 -3.85
N PHE A 211 8.24 -15.98 -3.06
CA PHE A 211 7.56 -14.69 -2.94
C PHE A 211 7.00 -14.51 -1.53
N VAL A 212 7.16 -13.31 -0.97
CA VAL A 212 6.54 -12.92 0.30
C VAL A 212 5.89 -11.55 0.15
N SER A 213 4.65 -11.42 0.60
CA SER A 213 4.00 -10.12 0.83
C SER A 213 4.02 -9.80 2.32
N ILE A 214 4.43 -8.59 2.69
CA ILE A 214 4.37 -8.07 4.06
C ILE A 214 3.49 -6.83 4.05
N ASP A 215 2.35 -6.90 4.73
CA ASP A 215 1.32 -5.85 4.79
C ASP A 215 0.75 -5.77 6.22
N THR A 216 1.59 -5.33 7.15
CA THR A 216 1.28 -5.35 8.60
C THR A 216 1.08 -3.97 9.21
N ASP A 217 1.20 -2.91 8.41
CA ASP A 217 1.03 -1.50 8.78
C ASP A 217 1.96 -0.95 9.89
N LEU A 218 2.62 -1.81 10.66
CA LEU A 218 3.34 -1.42 11.88
C LEU A 218 4.82 -1.82 11.79
N TYR A 219 5.65 -1.13 12.56
CA TYR A 219 7.10 -1.29 12.63
C TYR A 219 7.51 -2.72 12.99
N LEU A 220 7.09 -3.17 14.17
CA LEU A 220 7.57 -4.41 14.78
C LEU A 220 7.24 -5.65 13.95
N PRO A 221 6.00 -5.85 13.47
CA PRO A 221 5.68 -7.02 12.65
C PRO A 221 6.33 -6.94 11.26
N THR A 222 6.48 -5.74 10.67
CA THR A 222 7.25 -5.56 9.42
C THR A 222 8.71 -5.97 9.62
N TYR A 223 9.37 -5.44 10.66
CA TYR A 223 10.78 -5.70 10.93
C TYR A 223 11.04 -7.17 11.26
N ASN A 224 10.18 -7.79 12.09
CA ASN A 224 10.25 -9.21 12.39
C ASN A 224 10.02 -10.07 11.14
N GLY A 225 9.07 -9.66 10.28
CA GLY A 225 8.81 -10.31 9.00
C GLY A 225 10.06 -10.32 8.12
N LEU A 226 10.72 -9.17 7.97
CA LEU A 226 11.96 -9.06 7.20
C LEU A 226 13.09 -9.93 7.78
N ILE A 227 13.31 -9.91 9.10
CA ILE A 227 14.29 -10.78 9.77
C ILE A 227 14.02 -12.26 9.50
N TYR A 228 12.75 -12.67 9.51
CA TYR A 228 12.38 -14.07 9.34
C TYR A 228 12.46 -14.52 7.87
N PHE A 229 11.87 -13.76 6.95
CA PHE A 229 11.68 -14.15 5.56
C PHE A 229 12.91 -13.91 4.68
N TYR A 230 13.66 -12.83 4.89
CA TYR A 230 14.82 -12.51 4.04
C TYR A 230 15.89 -13.63 3.98
N PRO A 231 16.36 -14.22 5.09
CA PRO A 231 17.31 -15.33 5.03
C PRO A 231 16.71 -16.63 4.45
N ARG A 232 15.37 -16.70 4.34
CA ARG A 232 14.62 -17.84 3.76
C ARG A 232 14.17 -17.57 2.33
N LEU A 233 14.51 -16.41 1.78
CA LEU A 233 14.18 -16.06 0.40
C LEU A 233 15.09 -16.85 -0.54
N SER A 234 14.48 -17.60 -1.45
CA SER A 234 15.21 -18.30 -2.49
C SER A 234 15.87 -17.29 -3.43
N LYS A 235 17.05 -17.63 -3.96
CA LYS A 235 17.72 -16.80 -4.97
C LYS A 235 16.79 -16.53 -6.15
N GLY A 236 16.55 -15.25 -6.43
CA GLY A 236 15.61 -14.79 -7.47
C GLY A 236 14.16 -14.65 -7.00
N GLY A 237 13.90 -14.84 -5.70
CA GLY A 237 12.64 -14.51 -5.07
C GLY A 237 12.51 -13.03 -4.73
N TYR A 238 11.34 -12.65 -4.24
CA TYR A 238 11.01 -11.26 -3.95
C TYR A 238 10.24 -11.13 -2.63
N ILE A 239 10.50 -10.05 -1.88
CA ILE A 239 9.66 -9.60 -0.77
C ILE A 239 9.04 -8.26 -1.17
N LEU A 240 7.71 -8.22 -1.21
CA LEU A 240 6.91 -7.02 -1.45
C LEU A 240 6.40 -6.50 -0.11
N VAL A 241 6.85 -5.32 0.30
CA VAL A 241 6.41 -4.65 1.53
C VAL A 241 5.43 -3.54 1.16
N HIS A 242 4.22 -3.56 1.69
CA HIS A 242 3.23 -2.51 1.50
C HIS A 242 3.42 -1.34 2.48
N ASP A 243 2.75 -0.21 2.25
CA ASP A 243 2.79 1.00 3.09
C ASP A 243 4.19 1.62 3.35
N TYR A 244 5.21 1.26 2.57
CA TYR A 244 6.57 1.81 2.68
C TYR A 244 6.65 3.34 2.52
N ASN A 245 5.77 3.97 1.73
CA ASN A 245 5.69 5.45 1.66
C ASN A 245 4.41 6.01 2.30
N SER A 246 3.79 5.24 3.18
CA SER A 246 2.55 5.62 3.85
C SER A 246 2.81 6.71 4.88
N THR A 247 1.99 7.75 4.84
CA THR A 247 1.90 8.78 5.89
C THR A 247 0.95 8.37 7.00
N GLN A 248 0.06 7.41 6.74
CA GLN A 248 -0.80 6.82 7.77
C GLN A 248 -0.01 5.84 8.64
N PHE A 249 0.90 5.10 8.02
CA PHE A 249 1.72 4.06 8.65
C PHE A 249 3.21 4.34 8.46
N PRO A 250 3.73 5.46 9.01
CA PRO A 250 5.08 5.93 8.72
C PRO A 250 6.18 4.98 9.21
N ASN A 251 5.91 4.15 10.22
CA ASN A 251 6.92 3.31 10.84
C ASN A 251 7.23 2.03 10.03
N VAL A 252 6.44 1.70 9.01
CA VAL A 252 6.79 0.65 8.04
C VAL A 252 8.07 1.01 7.28
N LYS A 253 8.17 2.27 6.83
CA LYS A 253 9.38 2.79 6.19
C LYS A 253 10.60 2.62 7.08
N LYS A 254 10.44 2.99 8.35
CA LYS A 254 11.50 2.90 9.36
C LYS A 254 11.95 1.45 9.56
N ALA A 255 11.03 0.49 9.67
CA ALA A 255 11.36 -0.94 9.79
C ALA A 255 12.19 -1.44 8.59
N VAL A 256 11.78 -1.06 7.37
CA VAL A 256 12.50 -1.42 6.15
C VAL A 256 13.88 -0.74 6.10
N GLU A 257 14.00 0.52 6.49
CA GLU A 257 15.27 1.25 6.53
C GLU A 257 16.25 0.64 7.54
N ASP A 258 15.79 0.38 8.77
CA ASP A 258 16.60 -0.23 9.83
C ASP A 258 17.09 -1.62 9.42
N PHE A 259 16.21 -2.43 8.81
CA PHE A 259 16.58 -3.72 8.25
C PHE A 259 17.58 -3.58 7.10
N SER A 260 17.32 -2.68 6.15
CA SER A 260 18.17 -2.50 4.96
C SER A 260 19.58 -2.06 5.29
N LYS A 261 19.72 -1.19 6.32
CA LYS A 261 20.99 -0.70 6.80
C LYS A 261 21.78 -1.81 7.48
N LYS A 262 21.10 -2.69 8.21
CA LYS A 262 21.71 -3.82 8.92
C LYS A 262 22.23 -4.88 7.96
N GLU A 263 21.44 -5.23 6.95
CA GLU A 263 21.78 -6.29 5.98
C GLU A 263 22.56 -5.78 4.75
N ASP A 264 22.81 -4.46 4.68
CA ASP A 264 23.46 -3.77 3.55
C ASP A 264 22.78 -4.04 2.20
N ILE A 265 21.45 -3.87 2.16
CA ILE A 265 20.63 -4.12 0.98
C ILE A 265 19.99 -2.83 0.47
N ARG A 266 19.68 -2.83 -0.83
CA ARG A 266 18.97 -1.72 -1.48
C ARG A 266 17.49 -2.02 -1.57
N ILE A 267 16.70 -0.97 -1.39
CA ILE A 267 15.24 -1.01 -1.51
C ILE A 267 14.82 -0.43 -2.85
N ILE A 268 13.89 -1.09 -3.54
CA ILE A 268 13.30 -0.60 -4.78
C ILE A 268 11.90 -0.06 -4.45
N PRO A 269 11.68 1.26 -4.39
CA PRO A 269 10.36 1.81 -4.12
C PRO A 269 9.43 1.65 -5.33
N LEU A 270 8.15 1.44 -5.05
CA LEU A 270 7.07 1.34 -6.03
C LEU A 270 6.11 2.53 -5.90
N CYS A 271 5.42 2.84 -6.99
CA CYS A 271 4.58 4.04 -7.14
C CYS A 271 3.07 3.76 -7.02
N ASP A 272 2.66 2.70 -6.33
CA ASP A 272 1.26 2.57 -5.91
C ASP A 272 0.90 3.66 -4.88
N LEU A 273 -0.39 3.85 -4.60
CA LEU A 273 -0.92 4.98 -3.82
C LEU A 273 -0.39 5.09 -2.39
N HIS A 274 -0.13 3.96 -1.75
CA HIS A 274 0.44 3.89 -0.41
C HIS A 274 1.97 3.76 -0.45
N GLY A 275 2.46 3.34 -1.61
CA GLY A 275 3.85 3.15 -1.96
C GLY A 275 4.39 1.91 -1.30
N SER A 276 4.53 0.84 -2.06
CA SER A 276 5.26 -0.36 -1.67
C SER A 276 6.77 -0.23 -1.84
N ALA A 277 7.49 -1.20 -1.29
CA ALA A 277 8.90 -1.46 -1.52
C ALA A 277 9.11 -2.91 -1.95
N LEU A 278 10.09 -3.14 -2.82
CA LEU A 278 10.54 -4.46 -3.23
C LEU A 278 11.96 -4.70 -2.69
N ILE A 279 12.16 -5.89 -2.14
CA ILE A 279 13.44 -6.42 -1.68
C ILE A 279 13.74 -7.71 -2.45
N ILE A 280 15.00 -7.88 -2.85
CA ILE A 280 15.54 -9.01 -3.65
C ILE A 280 16.73 -9.66 -2.98
#